data_AF-A0A327KYJ8-F1
#
_entry.id   AF-A0A327KYJ8-F1
#
_cell.length_a   1.000
_cell.length_b   1.000
_cell.length_c   1.000
_cell.angle_alpha   90.00
_cell.angle_beta   90.00
_cell.angle_gamma   90.00
#
_symmetry.space_group_name_H-M   'P 1'
#
loop_
_entity.id
_entity.type
_entity.pdbx_description
1 polymer ?
#
loop_
_entity_poly.entity_id
_entity_poly.type
_entity_poly.pdbx_seq_one_letter_code
_entity_poly.pdbx_strand_id
1 'polypeptide(L)'
;MAVPPGAVVRTGYVDLFAVRLACRERMAVGDVKAAFERRLQLGDHQPWPCPRGHWEGDTFVLVDGRHEYVAALMLGHEHILVAWCER
;
A
#
# COMPACT_ATOMS: atom_id res chain seq x y z
N MET A 1 -2.49 11.84 -5.61
CA MET A 1 -1.79 11.64 -6.89
C MET A 1 -2.74 11.99 -8.02
N ALA A 2 -2.38 12.98 -8.85
CA ALA A 2 -3.01 13.20 -10.15
C ALA A 2 -2.23 12.38 -11.18
N VAL A 3 -2.93 11.68 -12.08
CA VAL A 3 -2.29 10.91 -13.15
C VAL A 3 -2.01 11.88 -14.30
N PRO A 4 -0.75 12.15 -14.67
CA PRO A 4 -0.45 13.08 -15.75
C PRO A 4 -0.88 12.50 -17.10
N PRO A 5 -1.24 13.34 -18.09
CA PRO A 5 -1.54 12.87 -19.44
C PRO A 5 -0.41 12.01 -20.01
N GLY A 6 -0.77 10.90 -20.65
CA GLY A 6 0.18 9.95 -21.23
C GLY A 6 0.80 8.95 -20.25
N ALA A 7 0.57 9.07 -18.93
CA ALA A 7 0.99 8.05 -17.98
C ALA A 7 0.00 6.88 -17.92
N VAL A 8 0.54 5.69 -17.64
CA VAL A 8 -0.23 4.47 -17.42
C VAL A 8 -0.25 4.18 -15.93
N VAL A 9 -1.45 3.98 -15.36
CA VAL A 9 -1.57 3.46 -14.00
C VAL A 9 -1.38 1.94 -14.05
N ARG A 10 -0.36 1.46 -13.36
CA ARG A 10 -0.12 0.04 -13.17
C ARG A 10 -0.50 -0.40 -11.76
N THR A 11 -0.91 -1.64 -11.64
CA THR A 11 -1.08 -2.33 -10.38
C THR A 11 -0.23 -3.59 -10.36
N GLY A 12 0.18 -4.01 -9.17
CA GLY A 12 1.02 -5.19 -9.00
C GLY A 12 1.20 -5.55 -7.54
N TYR A 13 1.63 -6.79 -7.31
CA TYR A 13 2.01 -7.24 -5.97
C TYR A 13 3.46 -6.89 -5.70
N VAL A 14 3.70 -6.36 -4.51
CA VAL A 14 5.04 -6.02 -4.02
C VAL A 14 5.28 -6.74 -2.70
N ASP A 15 6.48 -7.29 -2.54
CA ASP A 15 6.96 -7.86 -1.28
C ASP A 15 6.91 -6.79 -0.19
N LEU A 16 6.27 -7.08 0.94
CA LEU A 16 6.15 -6.12 2.04
C LEU A 16 7.51 -5.63 2.56
N PHE A 17 8.55 -6.47 2.52
CA PHE A 17 9.90 -6.11 2.94
C PHE A 17 10.62 -5.22 1.93
N ALA A 18 10.13 -5.14 0.68
CA ALA A 18 10.59 -4.19 -0.32
C ALA A 18 9.85 -2.85 -0.26
N VAL A 19 8.98 -2.61 0.73
CA VAL A 19 8.22 -1.37 0.87
C VAL A 19 8.86 -0.41 1.87
N ARG A 20 8.96 0.86 1.48
CA ARG A 20 9.37 1.98 2.34
C ARG A 20 8.25 3.00 2.46
N LEU A 21 7.90 3.39 3.68
CA LEU A 21 6.92 4.46 3.89
C LEU A 21 7.53 5.84 3.56
N ALA A 22 6.86 6.61 2.72
CA ALA A 22 7.30 7.96 2.33
C ALA A 22 7.16 8.99 3.47
N CYS A 23 6.28 8.72 4.44
CA CYS A 23 5.95 9.63 5.53
C CYS A 23 6.33 9.02 6.89
N ARG A 24 6.90 9.85 7.78
CA ARG A 24 7.27 9.49 9.16
C ARG A 24 6.31 10.06 10.22
N GLU A 25 5.21 10.67 9.79
CA GLU A 25 4.20 11.18 10.72
C GLU A 25 3.62 10.07 11.60
N ARG A 26 3.24 10.45 12.82
CA ARG A 26 2.60 9.52 13.75
C ARG A 26 1.27 9.04 13.18
N MET A 27 1.02 7.75 13.36
CA MET A 27 -0.24 7.11 13.02
C MET A 27 -1.12 7.02 14.25
N ALA A 28 -2.40 7.33 14.10
CA ALA A 28 -3.37 7.05 15.16
C ALA A 28 -3.62 5.54 15.21
N VAL A 29 -3.54 4.96 16.40
CA VAL A 29 -3.75 3.51 16.61
C VAL A 29 -5.16 3.09 16.14
N GLY A 30 -6.15 3.97 16.29
CA GLY A 30 -7.52 3.74 15.83
C GLY A 30 -7.61 3.51 14.31
N ASP A 31 -6.86 4.26 13.51
CA ASP A 31 -6.88 4.14 12.05
C ASP A 31 -6.25 2.82 11.59
N VAL A 32 -5.19 2.38 12.27
CA VAL A 32 -4.56 1.07 12.04
C VAL A 32 -5.53 -0.06 12.39
N LYS A 33 -6.21 0.06 13.53
CA LYS A 33 -7.20 -0.94 13.96
C LYS A 33 -8.35 -1.05 12.95
N ALA A 34 -8.87 0.07 12.48
CA ALA A 34 -9.93 0.08 11.47
C ALA A 34 -9.46 -0.57 10.15
N ALA A 35 -8.23 -0.27 9.70
CA ALA A 35 -7.65 -0.91 8.51
C ALA A 35 -7.45 -2.42 8.69
N PHE A 36 -7.01 -2.85 9.88
CA PHE A 36 -6.87 -4.26 10.24
C PHE A 36 -8.21 -5.00 10.22
N GLU A 37 -9.23 -4.46 10.89
CA GLU A 37 -10.58 -5.05 10.94
C GLU A 37 -11.20 -5.14 9.54
N ARG A 38 -11.08 -4.07 8.75
CA ARG A 38 -11.53 -4.08 7.35
C ARG A 38 -10.84 -5.15 6.53
N ARG A 39 -9.55 -5.36 6.75
CA ARG A 39 -8.78 -6.38 6.02
C ARG A 39 -9.15 -7.80 6.45
N LEU A 40 -9.42 -8.02 7.74
CA LEU A 40 -9.92 -9.29 8.23
C LEU A 40 -11.26 -9.68 7.58
N GLN A 41 -12.13 -8.70 7.32
CA GLN A 41 -13.41 -8.90 6.63
C GLN A 41 -13.25 -9.24 5.13
N LEU A 42 -12.11 -8.91 4.52
CA LEU A 42 -11.84 -9.23 3.11
C LEU A 42 -11.39 -10.68 2.90
N GLY A 43 -11.05 -11.43 3.96
CA GLY A 43 -10.55 -12.79 3.86
C GLY A 43 -9.29 -12.86 2.99
N ASP A 44 -9.33 -13.66 1.92
CA ASP A 44 -8.21 -13.84 0.99
C ASP A 44 -8.08 -12.70 -0.04
N HIS A 45 -8.96 -11.70 0.00
CA HIS A 45 -8.95 -10.56 -0.92
C HIS A 45 -8.10 -9.39 -0.38
N GLN A 46 -7.56 -8.58 -1.30
CA GLN A 46 -6.84 -7.34 -0.98
C GLN A 46 -7.73 -6.11 -1.19
N PRO A 47 -7.50 -5.00 -0.44
CA PRO A 47 -8.34 -3.81 -0.53
C PRO A 47 -8.26 -3.13 -1.91
N TRP A 48 -9.42 -2.64 -2.38
CA TRP A 48 -9.54 -1.77 -3.54
C TRP A 48 -10.31 -0.48 -3.17
N PRO A 49 -9.82 0.72 -3.56
CA PRO A 49 -8.57 0.97 -4.27
C PRO A 49 -7.34 0.57 -3.44
N CYS A 50 -6.29 0.11 -4.13
CA CYS A 50 -5.07 -0.32 -3.48
C CYS A 50 -4.20 0.87 -3.04
N PRO A 51 -3.30 0.68 -2.05
CA PRO A 51 -2.28 1.65 -1.68
C PRO A 51 -1.43 2.10 -2.86
N ARG A 52 -0.89 3.32 -2.79
CA ARG A 52 -0.24 3.98 -3.93
C ARG A 52 1.17 4.41 -3.60
N GLY A 53 2.03 4.39 -4.61
CA GLY A 53 3.45 4.68 -4.46
C GLY A 53 4.19 4.85 -5.78
N HIS A 54 5.50 4.77 -5.71
CA HIS A 54 6.41 4.77 -6.85
C HIS A 54 7.64 3.90 -6.56
N TRP A 55 8.32 3.44 -7.60
CA TRP A 55 9.56 2.68 -7.47
C TRP A 55 10.77 3.60 -7.31
N GLU A 56 11.67 3.25 -6.38
CA GLU A 56 13.01 3.81 -6.25
C GLU A 56 14.02 2.65 -6.22
N GLY A 57 14.57 2.32 -7.40
CA GLY A 57 15.33 1.08 -7.57
C GLY A 57 14.44 -0.13 -7.29
N ASP A 58 14.89 -1.01 -6.40
CA ASP A 58 14.18 -2.23 -6.01
C ASP A 58 13.21 -2.01 -4.83
N THR A 59 13.07 -0.76 -4.34
CA THR A 59 12.20 -0.42 -3.22
C THR A 59 10.94 0.29 -3.71
N PHE A 60 9.78 -0.17 -3.26
CA PHE A 60 8.52 0.53 -3.49
C PHE A 60 8.25 1.55 -2.38
N VAL A 61 8.19 2.82 -2.75
CA VAL A 61 7.93 3.93 -1.83
C VAL A 61 6.44 4.19 -1.76
N LEU A 62 5.83 3.85 -0.62
CA LEU A 62 4.41 4.02 -0.37
C LEU A 62 4.10 5.46 0.06
N VAL A 63 3.33 6.16 -0.76
CA VAL A 63 2.92 7.56 -0.50
C VAL A 63 1.54 7.65 0.14
N ASP A 64 0.70 6.64 -0.05
CA ASP A 64 -0.67 6.58 0.45
C ASP A 64 -1.07 5.12 0.72
N GLY A 65 -1.83 4.89 1.79
CA GLY A 65 -2.23 3.55 2.25
C GLY A 65 -1.31 2.93 3.32
N ARG A 66 -0.67 3.77 4.16
CA ARG A 66 0.22 3.32 5.25
C ARG A 66 -0.47 2.42 6.28
N HIS A 67 -1.77 2.64 6.54
CA HIS A 67 -2.52 1.84 7.50
C HIS A 67 -2.78 0.43 6.96
N GLU A 68 -3.08 0.34 5.66
CA GLU A 68 -3.28 -0.91 4.91
C GLU A 68 -1.99 -1.72 4.84
N TYR A 69 -0.84 -1.06 4.68
CA TYR A 69 0.48 -1.69 4.75
C TYR A 69 0.76 -2.28 6.13
N VAL A 70 0.57 -1.50 7.21
CA VAL A 70 0.77 -1.99 8.58
C VAL A 70 -0.21 -3.10 8.92
N ALA A 71 -1.47 -2.98 8.52
CA ALA A 71 -2.45 -4.06 8.67
C ALA A 71 -2.02 -5.33 7.92
N ALA A 72 -1.43 -5.21 6.72
CA ALA A 72 -0.91 -6.34 5.98
C ALA A 72 0.23 -7.05 6.71
N LEU A 73 1.17 -6.28 7.27
CA LEU A 73 2.27 -6.79 8.09
C LEU A 73 1.75 -7.51 9.34
N MET A 74 0.78 -6.93 10.03
CA MET A 74 0.19 -7.51 11.25
C MET A 74 -0.53 -8.84 10.98
N LEU A 75 -1.12 -8.99 9.79
CA LEU A 75 -1.79 -10.22 9.35
C LEU A 75 -0.81 -11.26 8.77
N GLY A 76 0.49 -10.94 8.68
CA GLY A 76 1.50 -11.86 8.19
C GLY A 76 1.44 -12.11 6.68
N HIS A 77 0.89 -11.18 5.90
CA HIS A 77 0.98 -11.28 4.44
C HIS A 77 2.43 -11.12 3.99
N GLU A 78 2.79 -11.73 2.86
CA GLU A 78 4.11 -11.52 2.25
C GLU A 78 4.08 -10.41 1.20
N HIS A 79 2.93 -10.22 0.56
CA HIS A 79 2.77 -9.30 -0.57
C HIS A 79 1.55 -8.40 -0.39
N ILE A 80 1.65 -7.18 -0.92
CA ILE A 80 0.54 -6.21 -0.97
C ILE A 80 0.29 -5.76 -2.40
N LEU A 81 -0.98 -5.67 -2.78
CA LEU A 81 -1.38 -5.06 -4.04
C LEU A 81 -1.18 -3.55 -3.94
N VAL A 82 -0.47 -2.94 -4.89
CA VAL A 82 -0.23 -1.49 -4.94
C VAL A 82 -0.45 -0.94 -6.34
N ALA A 83 -0.57 0.39 -6.45
CA ALA A 83 -0.62 1.11 -7.72
C ALA A 83 0.50 2.16 -7.84
N TRP A 84 1.02 2.33 -9.06
CA TRP A 84 1.96 3.40 -9.42
C TRP A 84 1.69 3.92 -10.83
N CYS A 85 2.25 5.10 -11.15
CA CYS A 85 2.25 5.63 -12.52
C CYS A 85 3.54 5.25 -13.22
N GLU A 86 3.44 4.72 -14.44
CA GLU A 86 4.55 4.51 -15.37
C GLU A 86 4.41 5.44 -16.58
N ARG A 87 5.54 5.79 -17.21
CA ARG A 87 5.60 6.58 -18.45
C ARG A 87 6.16 5.73 -19.58
#